data_AF-A0A8T4TBY5-F1
#
_entry.id   AF-A0A8T4TBY5-F1
#
_cell.length_a   1.000
_cell.length_b   1.000
_cell.length_c   1.000
_cell.angle_alpha   90.00
_cell.angle_beta   90.00
_cell.angle_gamma   90.00
#
_symmetry.space_group_name_H-M   'P 1'
#
loop_
_entity.id
_entity.type
_entity.pdbx_description
1 polymer ?
#
loop_
_entity_poly.entity_id
_entity_poly.type
_entity_poly.pdbx_seq_one_letter_code
_entity_poly.pdbx_strand_id
1 'polypeptide(L)'
;MKLMHVHAKSSIDVKLPKIKLDELPKLRWGVVTTIQHAHKIKDVLDQLKTAMLAGQVLGCNAMEAEKIKEHVDAWLFVGSGEFHPIQVAIKTRQDVYLWNPVTQNLGKLDSKIVERFENRKRGQLSKFLMSNKVGIIVSTKMGQKNLVRAMELSRISGKEYFLFACDEMDMRQFENFPFIQFWVNTACPRIPDEADKMLNIDDLIDAGILKLEKDKSAYEVPIWMSGMGLSQGKGKK
;
A
#
# COMPACT_ATOMS: atom_id res chain seq x y z
N MET A 1 20.20 -10.53 17.55
CA MET A 1 20.51 -9.08 17.43
C MET A 1 19.45 -8.29 18.18
N LYS A 2 19.82 -7.33 19.03
CA LYS A 2 18.85 -6.40 19.65
C LYS A 2 18.65 -5.23 18.69
N LEU A 3 17.41 -4.93 18.33
CA LEU A 3 17.07 -3.86 17.40
C LEU A 3 16.17 -2.84 18.11
N MET A 4 16.54 -1.56 18.05
CA MET A 4 15.75 -0.46 18.60
C MET A 4 15.31 0.46 17.46
N HIS A 5 14.00 0.55 17.25
CA HIS A 5 13.42 1.47 16.28
C HIS A 5 13.20 2.83 16.92
N VAL A 6 13.75 3.89 16.33
CA VAL A 6 13.52 5.28 16.74
C VAL A 6 12.80 6.00 15.60
N HIS A 7 11.58 6.46 15.84
CA HIS A 7 10.82 7.19 14.82
C HIS A 7 11.37 8.61 14.68
N ALA A 8 11.78 8.98 13.46
CA ALA A 8 12.05 10.36 13.08
C ALA A 8 10.72 11.13 12.98
N LYS A 9 10.30 11.72 14.10
CA LYS A 9 9.08 12.52 14.22
C LYS A 9 9.29 13.90 13.59
N SER A 10 8.33 14.35 12.79
CA SER A 10 8.37 15.70 12.22
C SER A 10 8.06 16.76 13.28
N SER A 11 8.84 17.85 13.31
CA SER A 11 8.58 19.00 14.17
C SER A 11 7.49 19.92 13.64
N ILE A 12 7.04 19.74 12.40
CA ILE A 12 6.06 20.59 11.72
C ILE A 12 4.68 20.43 12.37
N ASP A 13 3.93 21.53 12.51
CA ASP A 13 2.55 21.49 12.99
C ASP A 13 1.62 20.93 11.90
N VAL A 14 0.69 20.07 12.31
CA VAL A 14 -0.24 19.39 11.41
C VAL A 14 -1.63 20.01 11.42
N LYS A 15 -1.88 20.98 12.30
CA LYS A 15 -3.17 21.68 12.39
C LYS A 15 -3.53 22.36 11.08
N LEU A 16 -4.79 22.26 10.71
CA LEU A 16 -5.34 23.01 9.59
C LEU A 16 -5.67 24.43 10.06
N PRO A 17 -5.27 25.48 9.33
CA PRO A 17 -5.76 26.83 9.56
C PRO A 17 -7.29 26.87 9.43
N LYS A 18 -7.95 27.79 10.15
CA LYS A 18 -9.43 27.91 10.14
C LYS A 18 -10.00 28.00 8.72
N ILE A 19 -9.37 28.79 7.86
CA ILE A 19 -9.76 28.95 6.45
C ILE A 19 -9.80 27.58 5.72
N LYS A 20 -8.81 26.71 5.98
CA LYS A 20 -8.74 25.38 5.37
C LYS A 20 -9.72 24.40 6.00
N LEU A 21 -10.02 24.53 7.29
CA LEU A 21 -11.09 23.76 7.92
C LEU A 21 -12.46 24.11 7.33
N ASP A 22 -12.70 25.40 7.07
CA ASP A 22 -13.96 25.88 6.51
C ASP A 22 -14.14 25.47 5.03
N GLU A 23 -13.05 25.17 4.31
CA GLU A 23 -13.07 24.60 2.95
C GLU A 23 -13.51 23.11 2.91
N LEU A 24 -13.40 22.38 4.03
CA LEU A 24 -13.75 20.96 4.08
C LEU A 24 -15.28 20.76 4.08
N PRO A 25 -15.81 19.81 3.28
CA PRO A 25 -17.22 19.47 3.35
C PRO A 25 -17.60 18.87 4.70
N LYS A 26 -18.86 19.05 5.10
CA LYS A 26 -19.43 18.44 6.31
C LYS A 26 -19.69 16.95 6.07
N LEU A 27 -18.69 16.13 6.38
CA LEU A 27 -18.69 14.68 6.21
C LEU A 27 -18.26 13.97 7.50
N ARG A 28 -18.56 12.67 7.62
CA ARG A 28 -17.93 11.79 8.60
C ARG A 28 -16.53 11.47 8.11
N TRP A 29 -15.51 12.01 8.77
CA TRP A 29 -14.13 11.91 8.30
C TRP A 29 -13.40 10.68 8.84
N GLY A 30 -12.69 9.97 7.98
CA GLY A 30 -11.61 9.06 8.38
C GLY A 30 -10.26 9.78 8.28
N VAL A 31 -9.40 9.70 9.30
CA VAL A 31 -8.09 10.35 9.28
C VAL A 31 -6.97 9.32 9.25
N VAL A 32 -6.06 9.49 8.29
CA VAL A 32 -4.87 8.65 8.07
C VAL A 32 -3.62 9.51 7.94
N THR A 33 -2.47 8.96 8.30
CA THR A 33 -1.20 9.68 8.22
C THR A 33 -0.01 8.72 8.09
N THR A 34 1.20 9.25 7.97
CA THR A 34 2.45 8.47 8.02
C THR A 34 3.06 8.53 9.43
N ILE A 35 4.03 7.67 9.71
CA ILE A 35 4.65 7.59 11.04
C ILE A 35 5.27 8.92 11.52
N GLN A 36 5.72 9.76 10.58
CA GLN A 36 6.35 11.05 10.88
C GLN A 36 5.41 12.01 11.62
N HIS A 37 4.11 11.96 11.31
CA HIS A 37 3.09 12.87 11.84
C HIS A 37 2.14 12.20 12.85
N ALA A 38 2.18 10.86 12.98
CA ALA A 38 1.29 10.10 13.86
C ALA A 38 1.22 10.65 15.30
N HIS A 39 2.32 11.19 15.83
CA HIS A 39 2.39 11.75 17.18
C HIS A 39 1.62 13.07 17.38
N LYS A 40 1.22 13.77 16.31
CA LYS A 40 0.42 15.01 16.36
C LYS A 40 -0.98 14.85 15.76
N ILE A 41 -1.34 13.65 15.29
CA ILE A 41 -2.61 13.46 14.58
C ILE A 41 -3.84 13.76 15.44
N LYS A 42 -3.69 13.68 16.78
CA LYS A 42 -4.74 14.07 17.73
C LYS A 42 -5.15 15.54 17.57
N ASP A 43 -4.20 16.43 17.27
CA ASP A 43 -4.51 17.84 17.04
C ASP A 43 -5.49 18.04 15.87
N VAL A 44 -5.40 17.20 14.83
CA VAL A 44 -6.32 17.23 13.69
C VAL A 44 -7.69 16.66 14.08
N LEU A 45 -7.73 15.60 14.89
CA LEU A 45 -8.99 15.03 15.40
C LEU A 45 -9.73 16.02 16.31
N ASP A 46 -9.00 16.79 17.12
CA ASP A 46 -9.60 17.82 17.98
C ASP A 46 -10.24 18.95 17.15
N GLN A 47 -9.70 19.24 15.96
CA GLN A 47 -10.28 20.18 14.98
C GLN A 47 -11.48 19.57 14.24
N LEU A 48 -11.46 18.25 13.98
CA LEU A 48 -12.50 17.48 13.31
C LEU A 48 -13.20 16.55 14.30
N LYS A 49 -13.98 17.11 15.24
CA LYS A 49 -14.52 16.39 16.42
C LYS A 49 -15.25 15.06 16.15
N THR A 50 -15.80 14.86 14.95
CA THR A 50 -16.52 13.63 14.55
C THR A 50 -15.66 12.66 13.74
N ALA A 51 -14.38 12.96 13.53
CA ALA A 51 -13.48 12.15 12.72
C ALA A 51 -13.01 10.90 13.47
N MET A 52 -12.88 9.79 12.71
CA MET A 52 -12.36 8.53 13.19
C MET A 52 -10.90 8.37 12.76
N LEU A 53 -10.02 8.02 13.69
CA LEU A 53 -8.63 7.74 13.39
C LEU A 53 -8.46 6.30 12.88
N ALA A 54 -8.05 6.12 11.63
CA ALA A 54 -7.53 4.85 11.14
C ALA A 54 -6.01 4.69 11.40
N GLY A 55 -5.32 5.78 11.69
CA GLY A 55 -3.92 5.76 12.14
C GLY A 55 -2.92 5.81 11.00
N GLN A 56 -1.86 5.01 11.11
CA GLN A 56 -0.78 5.01 10.14
C GLN A 56 -1.14 4.21 8.88
N VAL A 57 -0.81 4.76 7.72
CA VAL A 57 -0.81 4.06 6.43
C VAL A 57 0.61 3.95 5.88
N LEU A 58 0.85 2.91 5.08
CA LEU A 58 2.03 2.73 4.25
C LEU A 58 1.61 2.75 2.79
N GLY A 59 2.54 2.98 1.86
CA GLY A 59 2.23 2.89 0.43
C GLY A 59 1.63 1.54 0.03
N CYS A 60 1.96 0.49 0.77
CA CYS A 60 1.48 -0.88 0.57
C CYS A 60 0.33 -1.29 1.50
N ASN A 61 0.04 -0.54 2.58
CA ASN A 61 -0.87 -0.99 3.64
C ASN A 61 -1.82 0.13 4.07
N ALA A 62 -3.11 -0.08 3.80
CA ALA A 62 -4.21 0.77 4.24
C ALA A 62 -5.34 -0.05 4.91
N MET A 63 -5.01 -1.20 5.52
CA MET A 63 -6.01 -2.13 6.05
C MET A 63 -6.87 -1.52 7.17
N GLU A 64 -6.29 -0.69 8.04
CA GLU A 64 -7.08 -0.04 9.10
C GLU A 64 -8.10 0.95 8.53
N ALA A 65 -7.77 1.60 7.40
CA ALA A 65 -8.74 2.43 6.69
C ALA A 65 -9.88 1.59 6.12
N GLU A 66 -9.55 0.46 5.47
CA GLU A 66 -10.52 -0.46 4.90
C GLU A 66 -11.50 -1.02 5.94
N LYS A 67 -11.05 -1.33 7.16
CA LYS A 67 -11.89 -1.86 8.24
C LYS A 67 -12.98 -0.90 8.71
N ILE A 68 -12.71 0.41 8.71
CA ILE A 68 -13.64 1.41 9.24
C ILE A 68 -14.38 2.18 8.15
N LYS A 69 -14.15 1.88 6.86
CA LYS A 69 -14.68 2.62 5.72
C LYS A 69 -16.20 2.84 5.73
N GLU A 70 -16.96 1.88 6.27
CA GLU A 70 -18.44 1.97 6.37
C GLU A 70 -18.92 3.03 7.39
N HIS A 71 -18.04 3.51 8.27
CA HIS A 71 -18.36 4.48 9.32
C HIS A 71 -17.98 5.92 8.94
N VAL A 72 -17.33 6.10 7.79
CA VAL A 72 -16.84 7.39 7.30
C VAL A 72 -17.33 7.61 5.87
N ASP A 73 -17.44 8.87 5.44
CA ASP A 73 -17.87 9.24 4.10
C ASP A 73 -16.68 9.56 3.18
N ALA A 74 -15.59 10.10 3.76
CA ALA A 74 -14.37 10.46 3.06
C ALA A 74 -13.15 10.43 3.98
N TRP A 75 -11.95 10.42 3.38
CA TRP A 75 -10.68 10.34 4.08
C TRP A 75 -9.91 11.65 4.03
N LEU A 76 -9.24 12.01 5.11
CA LEU A 76 -8.23 13.04 5.16
C LEU A 76 -6.86 12.40 5.41
N PHE A 77 -5.97 12.49 4.43
CA PHE A 77 -4.57 12.13 4.55
C PHE A 77 -3.75 13.34 5.00
N VAL A 78 -3.04 13.18 6.13
CA VAL A 78 -2.14 14.19 6.67
C VAL A 78 -0.69 13.81 6.37
N GLY A 79 -0.06 14.52 5.45
CA GLY A 79 1.30 14.25 5.00
C GLY A 79 1.58 14.81 3.61
N SER A 80 2.74 14.49 3.05
CA SER A 80 3.13 14.89 1.71
C SER A 80 2.99 13.76 0.69
N GLY A 81 2.84 14.14 -0.58
CA GLY A 81 2.76 13.23 -1.72
C GLY A 81 1.45 12.44 -1.82
N GLU A 82 1.29 11.75 -2.94
CA GLU A 82 0.05 11.04 -3.30
C GLU A 82 0.18 9.52 -3.13
N PHE A 83 1.40 9.02 -2.94
CA PHE A 83 1.73 7.61 -2.91
C PHE A 83 0.93 6.78 -1.89
N HIS A 84 0.81 7.29 -0.67
CA HIS A 84 0.03 6.69 0.43
C HIS A 84 -1.49 6.83 0.23
N PRO A 85 -2.04 8.04 -0.03
CA PRO A 85 -3.48 8.22 -0.18
C PRO A 85 -4.08 7.48 -1.39
N ILE A 86 -3.32 7.22 -2.46
CA ILE A 86 -3.77 6.34 -3.56
C ILE A 86 -4.17 4.96 -3.02
N GLN A 87 -3.37 4.37 -2.13
CA GLN A 87 -3.67 3.05 -1.57
C GLN A 87 -4.95 3.07 -0.72
N VAL A 88 -5.20 4.17 -0.01
CA VAL A 88 -6.42 4.38 0.77
C VAL A 88 -7.62 4.45 -0.17
N ALA A 89 -7.54 5.24 -1.24
CA ALA A 89 -8.61 5.37 -2.23
C ALA A 89 -8.96 4.01 -2.88
N ILE A 90 -7.94 3.22 -3.26
CA ILE A 90 -8.15 1.89 -3.87
C ILE A 90 -8.85 0.92 -2.91
N LYS A 91 -8.41 0.84 -1.65
CA LYS A 91 -8.94 -0.12 -0.67
C LYS A 91 -10.32 0.27 -0.15
N THR A 92 -10.55 1.56 0.04
CA THR A 92 -11.80 2.06 0.60
C THR A 92 -12.86 2.32 -0.47
N ARG A 93 -12.44 2.57 -1.73
CA ARG A 93 -13.30 3.05 -2.83
C ARG A 93 -13.99 4.38 -2.51
N GLN A 94 -13.36 5.19 -1.65
CA GLN A 94 -13.88 6.48 -1.19
C GLN A 94 -12.95 7.63 -1.55
N ASP A 95 -13.48 8.84 -1.51
CA ASP A 95 -12.73 10.06 -1.75
C ASP A 95 -11.65 10.29 -0.68
N VAL A 96 -10.49 10.75 -1.13
CA VAL A 96 -9.36 11.09 -0.25
C VAL A 96 -8.95 12.54 -0.46
N TYR A 97 -8.99 13.31 0.62
CA TYR A 97 -8.51 14.67 0.72
C TYR A 97 -7.07 14.66 1.24
N LEU A 98 -6.28 15.62 0.76
CA LEU A 98 -4.85 15.71 0.99
C LEU A 98 -4.58 16.99 1.78
N TRP A 99 -4.04 16.85 2.98
CA TRP A 99 -3.50 17.96 3.75
C TRP A 99 -1.99 17.82 3.87
N ASN A 100 -1.27 18.71 3.20
CA ASN A 100 0.18 18.80 3.32
C ASN A 100 0.54 19.86 4.37
N PRO A 101 0.99 19.47 5.58
CA PRO A 101 1.30 20.41 6.65
C PRO A 101 2.54 21.27 6.37
N VAL A 102 3.39 20.86 5.42
CA VAL A 102 4.61 21.61 5.05
C VAL A 102 4.27 22.77 4.12
N THR A 103 3.47 22.50 3.08
CA THR A 103 3.12 23.50 2.07
C THR A 103 1.79 24.21 2.38
N GLN A 104 1.06 23.76 3.41
CA GLN A 104 -0.29 24.19 3.75
C GLN A 104 -1.30 24.06 2.60
N ASN A 105 -1.06 23.11 1.70
CA ASN A 105 -1.98 22.82 0.61
C ASN A 105 -3.03 21.81 1.07
N LEU A 106 -4.28 22.21 0.92
CA LEU A 106 -5.44 21.34 1.02
C LEU A 106 -5.94 21.05 -0.40
N GLY A 107 -6.20 19.79 -0.70
CA GLY A 107 -6.73 19.38 -2.00
C GLY A 107 -7.47 18.06 -1.92
N LYS A 108 -7.96 17.60 -3.07
CA LYS A 108 -8.57 16.29 -3.24
C LYS A 108 -7.69 15.46 -4.18
N LEU A 109 -7.47 14.20 -3.83
CA LEU A 109 -6.76 13.27 -4.72
C LEU A 109 -7.54 13.14 -6.03
N ASP A 110 -6.87 13.36 -7.15
CA ASP A 110 -7.51 13.23 -8.46
C ASP A 110 -7.87 11.77 -8.71
N SER A 111 -9.18 11.53 -8.88
CA SER A 111 -9.74 10.23 -9.25
C SER A 111 -9.06 9.61 -10.49
N LYS A 112 -8.58 10.42 -11.45
CA LYS A 112 -7.88 9.94 -12.64
C LYS A 112 -6.56 9.24 -12.32
N ILE A 113 -5.90 9.60 -11.22
CA ILE A 113 -4.67 8.95 -10.78
C ILE A 113 -4.97 7.54 -10.29
N VAL A 114 -6.03 7.41 -9.49
CA VAL A 114 -6.52 6.10 -9.00
C VAL A 114 -6.96 5.23 -10.17
N GLU A 115 -7.73 5.79 -11.10
CA GLU A 115 -8.19 5.08 -12.30
C GLU A 115 -7.02 4.61 -13.16
N ARG A 116 -6.02 5.47 -13.40
CA ARG A 116 -4.79 5.10 -14.12
C ARG A 116 -4.07 3.95 -13.44
N PHE A 117 -3.99 3.93 -12.11
CA PHE A 117 -3.38 2.84 -11.36
C PHE A 117 -4.14 1.52 -11.55
N GLU A 118 -5.47 1.54 -11.44
CA GLU A 118 -6.29 0.34 -11.67
C GLU A 118 -6.21 -0.16 -13.11
N ASN A 119 -6.28 0.75 -14.08
CA ASN A 119 -6.20 0.41 -15.50
C ASN A 119 -4.83 -0.18 -15.84
N ARG A 120 -3.75 0.34 -15.24
CA ARG A 120 -2.42 -0.28 -15.35
C ARG A 120 -2.43 -1.70 -14.79
N LYS A 121 -2.97 -1.93 -13.59
CA LYS A 121 -3.09 -3.27 -12.99
C LYS A 121 -3.86 -4.23 -13.90
N ARG A 122 -5.00 -3.80 -14.46
CA ARG A 122 -5.77 -4.59 -15.44
C ARG A 122 -4.95 -4.93 -16.69
N GLY A 123 -4.22 -3.96 -17.23
CA GLY A 123 -3.33 -4.17 -18.38
C GLY A 123 -2.20 -5.17 -18.08
N GLN A 124 -1.57 -5.08 -16.90
CA GLN A 124 -0.56 -6.03 -16.45
C GLN A 124 -1.11 -7.44 -16.30
N LEU A 125 -2.33 -7.58 -15.76
CA LEU A 125 -3.01 -8.86 -15.63
C LEU A 125 -3.23 -9.53 -16.99
N SER A 126 -3.69 -8.76 -17.99
CA SER A 126 -3.85 -9.29 -19.36
C SER A 126 -2.53 -9.75 -19.96
N LYS A 127 -1.44 -8.98 -19.78
CA LYS A 127 -0.09 -9.37 -20.23
C LYS A 127 0.39 -10.66 -19.53
N PHE A 128 0.15 -10.80 -18.22
CA PHE A 128 0.45 -12.03 -17.48
C PHE A 128 -0.30 -13.23 -18.06
N LEU A 129 -1.61 -13.10 -18.32
CA LEU A 129 -2.44 -14.18 -18.86
C LEU A 129 -1.92 -14.66 -20.22
N MET A 130 -1.41 -13.76 -21.06
CA MET A 130 -0.85 -14.09 -22.39
C MET A 130 0.59 -14.64 -22.34
N SER A 131 1.28 -14.55 -21.21
CA SER A 131 2.67 -15.00 -21.08
C SER A 131 2.78 -16.50 -20.80
N ASN A 132 3.76 -17.19 -21.37
CA ASN A 132 4.01 -18.60 -21.13
C ASN A 132 5.18 -18.83 -20.17
N LYS A 133 6.18 -17.93 -20.15
CA LYS A 133 7.36 -18.00 -19.28
C LYS A 133 7.37 -16.85 -18.29
N VAL A 134 7.25 -17.18 -17.00
CA VAL A 134 7.04 -16.20 -15.92
C VAL A 134 8.18 -16.27 -14.91
N GLY A 135 8.78 -15.12 -14.59
CA GLY A 135 9.74 -14.99 -13.51
C GLY A 135 9.02 -14.56 -12.23
N ILE A 136 9.24 -15.28 -11.12
CA ILE A 136 8.68 -14.95 -9.80
C ILE A 136 9.81 -14.41 -8.94
N ILE A 137 9.66 -13.17 -8.47
CA ILE A 137 10.67 -12.48 -7.66
C ILE A 137 10.36 -12.70 -6.19
N VAL A 138 11.37 -13.11 -5.42
CA VAL A 138 11.32 -13.29 -3.97
C VAL A 138 12.43 -12.44 -3.34
N SER A 139 12.05 -11.51 -2.45
CA SER A 139 13.05 -10.76 -1.69
C SER A 139 13.60 -11.57 -0.51
N THR A 140 14.88 -11.42 -0.21
CA THR A 140 15.50 -11.93 1.02
C THR A 140 15.33 -10.98 2.22
N LYS A 141 14.84 -9.75 1.99
CA LYS A 141 14.61 -8.74 3.04
C LYS A 141 13.54 -9.17 4.02
N MET A 142 13.84 -9.00 5.31
CA MET A 142 12.85 -9.20 6.38
C MET A 142 11.64 -8.29 6.16
N GLY A 143 10.44 -8.86 6.21
CA GLY A 143 9.17 -8.17 5.96
C GLY A 143 8.73 -8.09 4.49
N GLN A 144 9.60 -8.44 3.53
CA GLN A 144 9.27 -8.57 2.11
C GLN A 144 9.39 -10.02 1.60
N LYS A 145 10.08 -10.89 2.33
CA LYS A 145 10.20 -12.31 1.97
C LYS A 145 8.84 -12.99 1.97
N ASN A 146 8.55 -13.67 0.86
CA ASN A 146 7.25 -14.30 0.59
C ASN A 146 7.42 -15.56 -0.29
N LEU A 147 8.30 -16.47 0.16
CA LEU A 147 8.72 -17.64 -0.62
C LEU A 147 7.58 -18.66 -0.75
N VAL A 148 6.78 -18.86 0.30
CA VAL A 148 5.64 -19.79 0.28
C VAL A 148 4.69 -19.46 -0.87
N ARG A 149 4.27 -18.20 -1.01
CA ARG A 149 3.34 -17.82 -2.09
C ARG A 149 3.99 -17.90 -3.47
N ALA A 150 5.28 -17.61 -3.58
CA ALA A 150 6.02 -17.81 -4.82
C ALA A 150 6.03 -19.29 -5.25
N MET A 151 6.20 -20.19 -4.29
CA MET A 151 6.16 -21.65 -4.50
C MET A 151 4.74 -22.15 -4.79
N GLU A 152 3.70 -21.54 -4.22
CA GLU A 152 2.31 -21.88 -4.55
C GLU A 152 1.97 -21.46 -5.99
N LEU A 153 2.36 -20.24 -6.40
CA LEU A 153 2.16 -19.77 -7.76
C LEU A 153 2.88 -20.65 -8.79
N SER A 154 4.11 -21.10 -8.49
CA SER A 154 4.88 -21.93 -9.42
C SER A 154 4.28 -23.33 -9.65
N ARG A 155 3.34 -23.76 -8.81
CA ARG A 155 2.62 -25.03 -8.95
C ARG A 155 1.37 -24.94 -9.83
N ILE A 156 0.93 -23.73 -10.19
CA ILE A 156 -0.23 -23.56 -11.07
C ILE A 156 0.12 -24.09 -12.47
N SER A 157 -0.72 -24.92 -13.06
CA SER A 157 -0.52 -25.43 -14.41
C SER A 157 -0.73 -24.36 -15.49
N GLY A 158 -0.09 -24.52 -16.65
CA GLY A 158 -0.34 -23.72 -17.86
C GLY A 158 0.68 -22.62 -18.15
N LYS A 159 1.72 -22.47 -17.32
CA LYS A 159 2.88 -21.60 -17.55
C LYS A 159 4.14 -22.27 -17.00
N GLU A 160 5.30 -21.87 -17.53
CA GLU A 160 6.63 -22.24 -17.03
C GLU A 160 7.11 -21.14 -16.07
N TYR A 161 7.38 -21.51 -14.81
CA TYR A 161 7.76 -20.57 -13.76
C TYR A 161 9.23 -20.70 -13.36
N PHE A 162 9.89 -19.56 -13.15
CA PHE A 162 11.28 -19.46 -12.72
C PHE A 162 11.36 -18.60 -11.46
N LEU A 163 11.95 -19.09 -10.37
CA LEU A 163 12.09 -18.33 -9.14
C LEU A 163 13.42 -17.58 -9.10
N PHE A 164 13.36 -16.30 -8.75
CA PHE A 164 14.51 -15.41 -8.63
C PHE A 164 14.54 -14.82 -7.22
N ALA A 165 15.58 -15.15 -6.46
CA ALA A 165 15.81 -14.57 -5.14
C ALA A 165 16.77 -13.39 -5.24
N CYS A 166 16.42 -12.26 -4.63
CA CYS A 166 17.27 -11.07 -4.57
C CYS A 166 17.11 -10.33 -3.23
N ASP A 167 18.12 -9.54 -2.85
CA ASP A 167 18.01 -8.63 -1.70
C ASP A 167 17.49 -7.28 -2.19
N GLU A 168 18.34 -6.54 -2.91
CA GLU A 168 17.95 -5.36 -3.66
C GLU A 168 17.36 -5.75 -5.01
N MET A 169 16.32 -5.02 -5.42
CA MET A 169 15.86 -5.13 -6.79
C MET A 169 16.42 -4.03 -7.66
N ASP A 170 17.06 -4.45 -8.75
CA ASP A 170 17.44 -3.59 -9.85
C ASP A 170 16.77 -4.10 -11.12
N MET A 171 15.85 -3.31 -11.67
CA MET A 171 15.07 -3.68 -12.85
C MET A 171 15.95 -3.98 -14.07
N ARG A 172 17.17 -3.40 -14.13
CA ARG A 172 18.13 -3.66 -15.22
C ARG A 172 18.63 -5.10 -15.21
N GLN A 173 18.66 -5.76 -14.05
CA GLN A 173 19.10 -7.15 -13.95
C GLN A 173 18.11 -8.11 -14.61
N PHE A 174 16.86 -7.70 -14.82
CA PHE A 174 15.86 -8.54 -15.48
C PHE A 174 16.11 -8.67 -16.98
N GLU A 175 16.83 -7.73 -17.58
CA GLU A 175 17.24 -7.79 -18.99
C GLU A 175 18.19 -8.96 -19.27
N ASN A 176 18.89 -9.46 -18.25
CA ASN A 176 19.74 -10.64 -18.35
C ASN A 176 18.95 -11.96 -18.52
N PHE A 177 17.62 -11.92 -18.37
CA PHE A 177 16.74 -13.08 -18.51
C PHE A 177 15.71 -12.86 -19.64
N PRO A 178 16.16 -12.71 -20.90
CA PRO A 178 15.28 -12.32 -22.02
C PRO A 178 14.22 -13.37 -22.37
N PHE A 179 14.35 -14.60 -21.88
CA PHE A 179 13.35 -15.65 -22.04
C PHE A 179 12.13 -15.47 -21.11
N ILE A 180 12.23 -14.62 -20.08
CA ILE A 180 11.11 -14.28 -19.21
C ILE A 180 10.21 -13.27 -19.91
N GLN A 181 8.96 -13.65 -20.12
CA GLN A 181 7.98 -12.82 -20.82
C GLN A 181 7.24 -11.88 -19.88
N PHE A 182 7.11 -12.26 -18.61
CA PHE A 182 6.38 -11.50 -17.61
C PHE A 182 6.91 -11.80 -16.19
N TRP A 183 6.86 -10.81 -15.30
CA TRP A 183 7.34 -10.93 -13.93
C TRP A 183 6.21 -10.87 -12.90
N VAL A 184 6.28 -11.70 -11.86
CA VAL A 184 5.39 -11.61 -10.69
C VAL A 184 6.23 -11.24 -9.48
N ASN A 185 5.85 -10.13 -8.86
CA ASN A 185 6.47 -9.64 -7.65
C ASN A 185 5.80 -10.24 -6.41
N THR A 186 6.59 -10.84 -5.53
CA THR A 186 6.14 -11.27 -4.19
C THR A 186 6.76 -10.42 -3.06
N ALA A 187 7.63 -9.47 -3.40
CA ALA A 187 8.29 -8.52 -2.50
C ALA A 187 7.48 -7.22 -2.33
N CYS A 188 8.12 -6.08 -2.03
CA CYS A 188 7.43 -4.80 -1.81
C CYS A 188 6.41 -4.49 -2.93
N PRO A 189 5.12 -4.27 -2.64
CA PRO A 189 4.09 -4.21 -3.67
C PRO A 189 4.06 -2.91 -4.48
N ARG A 190 4.98 -1.98 -4.18
CA ARG A 190 5.12 -0.70 -4.89
C ARG A 190 6.16 -0.75 -6.01
N ILE A 191 6.90 -1.84 -6.08
CA ILE A 191 7.83 -2.14 -7.16
C ILE A 191 7.16 -2.09 -8.55
N PRO A 192 5.97 -2.70 -8.77
CA PRO A 192 5.40 -2.76 -10.11
C PRO A 192 4.87 -1.42 -10.63
N ASP A 193 4.74 -0.41 -9.77
CA ASP A 193 4.25 0.93 -10.13
C ASP A 193 5.05 1.56 -11.28
N GLU A 194 6.32 1.20 -11.39
CA GLU A 194 7.25 1.72 -12.39
C GLU A 194 7.59 0.68 -13.48
N ALA A 195 7.09 -0.56 -13.36
CA ALA A 195 7.40 -1.69 -14.24
C ALA A 195 6.33 -1.95 -15.33
N ASP A 196 6.72 -2.22 -16.58
CA ASP A 196 5.78 -2.47 -17.69
C ASP A 196 5.33 -3.93 -17.87
N LYS A 197 6.06 -4.90 -17.32
CA LYS A 197 5.76 -6.33 -17.44
C LYS A 197 5.81 -7.01 -16.09
N MET A 198 5.10 -6.43 -15.12
CA MET A 198 5.09 -6.90 -13.75
C MET A 198 3.78 -6.58 -13.05
N LEU A 199 3.34 -7.51 -12.21
CA LEU A 199 2.26 -7.30 -11.24
C LEU A 199 2.63 -7.92 -9.89
N ASN A 200 1.88 -7.58 -8.85
CA ASN A 200 2.02 -8.22 -7.55
C ASN A 200 1.24 -9.52 -7.50
N ILE A 201 1.73 -10.50 -6.72
CA ILE A 201 1.00 -11.74 -6.49
C ILE A 201 -0.41 -11.51 -5.93
N ASP A 202 -0.60 -10.46 -5.13
CA ASP A 202 -1.92 -10.07 -4.62
C ASP A 202 -2.90 -9.68 -5.75
N ASP A 203 -2.40 -9.19 -6.89
CA ASP A 203 -3.22 -8.88 -8.06
C ASP A 203 -3.79 -10.15 -8.71
N LEU A 204 -3.05 -11.27 -8.66
CA LEU A 204 -3.53 -12.58 -9.14
C LEU A 204 -4.58 -13.18 -8.20
N ILE A 205 -4.43 -12.95 -6.90
CA ILE A 205 -5.37 -13.41 -5.88
C ILE A 205 -6.68 -12.63 -6.00
N ASP A 206 -6.59 -11.30 -6.11
CA ASP A 206 -7.76 -10.42 -6.34
C ASP A 206 -8.52 -10.81 -7.61
N ALA A 207 -7.80 -11.22 -8.67
CA ALA A 207 -8.38 -11.69 -9.92
C ALA A 207 -8.93 -13.13 -9.87
N GLY A 208 -8.76 -13.84 -8.75
CA GLY A 208 -9.20 -15.23 -8.58
C GLY A 208 -8.38 -16.27 -9.35
N ILE A 209 -7.22 -15.89 -9.91
CA ILE A 209 -6.31 -16.78 -10.64
C ILE A 209 -5.57 -17.70 -9.67
N LEU A 210 -5.12 -17.15 -8.54
CA LEU A 210 -4.39 -17.87 -7.51
C LEU A 210 -5.26 -17.93 -6.25
N LYS A 211 -5.56 -19.15 -5.79
CA LYS A 211 -6.14 -19.38 -4.47
C LYS A 211 -5.02 -19.87 -3.57
N LEU A 212 -4.62 -19.05 -2.60
CA LEU A 212 -3.67 -19.48 -1.59
C LEU A 212 -4.40 -20.40 -0.60
N GLU A 213 -3.75 -21.49 -0.21
CA GLU A 213 -4.22 -22.26 0.93
C GLU A 213 -4.13 -21.36 2.17
N LYS A 214 -5.09 -21.50 3.09
CA LYS A 214 -5.12 -20.72 4.34
C LYS A 214 -4.03 -21.21 5.30
N ASP A 215 -2.76 -21.13 4.92
CA ASP A 215 -1.68 -21.30 5.87
C ASP A 215 -1.00 -19.97 6.14
N LYS A 216 -1.38 -19.36 7.26
CA LYS A 216 -0.64 -18.24 7.84
C LYS A 216 0.57 -18.84 8.55
N SER A 217 1.57 -19.30 7.79
CA SER A 217 2.88 -19.48 8.40
C SER A 217 3.36 -18.10 8.84
N ALA A 218 3.33 -17.86 10.15
CA ALA A 218 3.47 -16.53 10.77
C ALA A 218 4.81 -15.82 10.46
N TYR A 219 5.74 -16.50 9.80
CA TYR A 219 7.09 -16.03 9.50
C TYR A 219 7.27 -15.42 8.10
N GLU A 220 6.31 -15.58 7.18
CA GLU A 220 6.40 -15.04 5.81
C GLU A 220 5.20 -14.17 5.41
N VAL A 221 4.34 -13.79 6.37
CA VAL A 221 3.27 -12.83 6.08
C VAL A 221 3.90 -11.47 5.81
N PRO A 222 3.82 -10.93 4.58
CA PRO A 222 4.44 -9.64 4.28
C PRO A 222 3.86 -8.52 5.14
N ILE A 223 4.62 -7.45 5.37
CA ILE A 223 4.20 -6.35 6.26
C ILE A 223 2.90 -5.66 5.83
N TRP A 224 2.52 -5.76 4.55
CA TRP A 224 1.26 -5.20 4.03
C TRP A 224 0.05 -6.11 4.20
N MET A 225 0.27 -7.36 4.59
CA MET A 225 -0.74 -8.39 4.84
C MET A 225 -1.10 -8.52 6.33
N SER A 226 -0.42 -7.76 7.21
CA SER A 226 -0.64 -7.77 8.65
C SER A 226 -0.59 -6.35 9.24
N GLY A 227 -0.93 -6.18 10.52
CA GLY A 227 -0.71 -4.91 11.23
C GLY A 227 0.77 -4.63 11.54
N MET A 228 1.69 -5.49 11.10
CA MET A 228 3.12 -5.37 11.35
C MET A 228 3.69 -4.14 10.63
N GLY A 229 4.47 -3.33 11.34
CA GLY A 229 5.04 -2.07 10.79
C GLY A 229 4.10 -0.86 10.85
N LEU A 230 2.83 -1.05 11.25
CA LEU A 230 1.94 0.04 11.59
C LEU A 230 2.05 0.36 13.09
N SER A 231 2.18 1.64 13.42
CA SER A 231 1.91 2.09 14.78
C SER A 231 0.44 1.84 15.06
N GLN A 232 0.16 0.87 15.93
CA GLN A 232 -1.17 0.68 16.50
C GLN A 232 -1.52 2.00 17.19
N GLY A 233 -2.50 2.71 16.62
CA GLY A 233 -3.10 3.86 17.30
C GLY A 233 -3.52 3.36 18.66
N LYS A 234 -2.89 3.84 19.73
CA LYS A 234 -3.28 3.48 21.09
C LYS A 234 -4.66 4.07 21.37
N GLY A 235 -5.68 3.38 20.90
CA GLY A 235 -7.06 3.47 21.37
C GLY A 235 -7.36 2.28 22.28
N LYS A 236 -6.55 2.08 23.32
CA LYS A 236 -6.86 1.19 24.45
C LYS A 236 -6.23 1.72 25.74
N LYS A 237 -6.86 2.74 26.31
CA LYS A 237 -7.50 2.76 27.64
C LYS A 237 -7.97 4.17 27.92
#